data_AF-A0A3C1C1U0-F1
#
_entry.id   AF-A0A3C1C1U0-F1
#
_cell.length_a   1.000
_cell.length_b   1.000
_cell.length_c   1.000
_cell.angle_alpha   90.00
_cell.angle_beta   90.00
_cell.angle_gamma   90.00
#
_symmetry.space_group_name_H-M   'P 1'
#
loop_
_entity.id
_entity.type
_entity.pdbx_description
1 polymer ?
#
loop_
_entity_poly.entity_id
_entity_poly.type
_entity_poly.pdbx_seq_one_letter_code
_entity_poly.pdbx_strand_id
1 'polypeptide(L)'
;MKILRSSGFTLIEVIVAIILSAIMMAAILPMLDRVFQLSHEPRTTLQQGISLQAAMDGLVVWDAVHSNNPALLQAYVAANNPYQGQTVVTNRFVAFTNGGYSTAPATNNLLHITLRNPLGETVTRLFTVPPL
;
A
#
# COMPACT_ATOMS: atom_id res chain seq x y z
N MET A 1 5.74 17.90 69.57
CA MET A 1 5.46 17.06 68.38
C MET A 1 4.02 17.34 67.94
N LYS A 2 3.80 18.13 66.87
CA LYS A 2 2.44 18.44 66.39
C LYS A 2 1.96 17.28 65.52
N ILE A 3 0.95 16.57 65.99
CA ILE A 3 0.29 15.51 65.24
C ILE A 3 -0.54 16.20 64.15
N LEU A 4 -0.09 16.11 62.90
CA LEU A 4 -0.86 16.55 61.74
C LEU A 4 -2.06 15.61 61.62
N ARG A 5 -3.28 16.14 61.82
CA ARG A 5 -4.50 15.38 61.55
C ARG A 5 -4.54 15.08 60.05
N SER A 6 -4.74 13.81 59.70
CA SER A 6 -5.03 13.39 58.33
C SER A 6 -6.39 13.96 57.93
N SER A 7 -6.40 15.03 57.14
CA SER A 7 -7.63 15.55 56.55
C SER A 7 -8.10 14.57 55.47
N GLY A 8 -9.19 13.85 55.74
CA GLY A 8 -9.87 13.03 54.75
C GLY A 8 -10.59 13.88 53.71
N PHE A 9 -10.87 13.30 52.54
CA PHE A 9 -11.65 13.93 51.49
C PHE A 9 -13.11 14.15 51.92
N THR A 10 -13.67 15.29 51.56
CA THR A 10 -15.09 15.56 51.81
C THR A 10 -15.97 14.86 50.76
N LEU A 11 -17.18 14.46 51.12
CA LEU A 11 -18.12 13.80 50.20
C LEU A 11 -18.39 14.66 48.94
N ILE A 12 -18.53 15.97 49.12
CA ILE A 12 -18.78 16.91 48.03
C ILE A 12 -17.61 16.98 47.05
N GLU A 13 -16.38 16.95 47.56
CA GLU A 13 -15.16 16.99 46.75
C GLU A 13 -15.02 15.73 45.90
N VAL A 14 -15.39 14.56 46.44
CA VAL A 14 -15.44 13.30 45.69
C VAL A 14 -16.47 13.37 44.57
N ILE A 15 -17.66 13.90 44.85
CA ILE A 15 -18.71 14.06 43.82
C ILE A 15 -18.24 14.99 42.70
N VAL A 16 -17.65 16.13 43.05
CA VAL A 16 -17.14 17.11 42.07
C VAL A 16 -16.02 16.50 41.22
N ALA A 17 -15.09 15.76 41.84
CA ALA A 17 -14.00 15.10 41.12
C ALA A 17 -14.51 14.06 40.11
N ILE A 18 -15.51 13.25 40.49
CA ILE A 18 -16.13 12.26 39.60
C ILE A 18 -16.82 12.93 38.42
N ILE A 19 -17.58 14.01 38.68
CA ILE A 19 -18.29 14.75 37.62
C ILE A 19 -17.29 15.38 36.63
N LEU A 20 -16.22 16.01 37.13
CA LEU A 20 -15.19 16.60 36.28
C LEU A 20 -14.46 15.53 35.44
N SER A 21 -14.14 14.39 36.04
CA SER A 21 -13.53 13.26 35.33
C SER A 21 -14.45 12.71 34.24
N ALA A 22 -15.75 12.58 34.51
CA ALA A 22 -16.74 12.13 33.54
C ALA A 22 -16.87 13.09 32.35
N ILE A 23 -16.88 14.41 32.60
CA ILE A 23 -16.90 15.43 31.54
C ILE A 23 -15.63 15.35 30.68
N MET A 24 -14.46 15.21 31.31
CA MET A 24 -13.20 15.05 30.58
C MET A 24 -13.21 13.76 29.73
N MET A 25 -13.65 12.64 30.27
CA MET A 25 -13.69 11.37 29.56
C MET A 25 -14.65 11.43 28.36
N ALA A 26 -15.81 12.08 28.52
CA ALA A 26 -16.76 12.32 27.43
C ALA A 26 -16.16 13.14 26.28
N ALA A 27 -15.24 14.07 26.58
CA ALA A 27 -14.54 14.85 25.55
C ALA A 27 -13.39 14.09 24.86
N ILE A 28 -12.73 13.16 25.57
CA ILE A 28 -11.57 12.42 25.05
C ILE A 28 -11.99 11.23 24.18
N LEU A 29 -13.08 10.53 24.53
CA LEU A 29 -13.52 9.33 23.83
C LEU A 29 -13.71 9.52 22.31
N PRO A 30 -14.34 10.63 21.81
CA PRO A 30 -14.46 10.88 20.38
C PRO A 30 -13.12 11.10 19.66
N MET A 31 -12.12 11.67 20.35
CA MET A 31 -10.79 11.86 19.76
C MET A 31 -10.06 10.52 19.57
N LEU A 32 -10.18 9.60 20.52
CA LEU A 32 -9.57 8.27 20.42
C LEU A 32 -10.16 7.47 19.26
N ASP A 33 -11.50 7.48 19.11
CA ASP A 33 -12.18 6.83 18.00
C ASP A 33 -11.71 7.38 16.63
N ARG A 34 -11.59 8.71 16.53
CA ARG A 34 -11.08 9.36 15.32
C ARG A 34 -9.63 8.97 15.01
N VAL A 35 -8.75 8.88 16.01
CA VAL A 35 -7.36 8.46 15.81
C VAL A 35 -7.28 7.00 15.33
N PHE A 36 -8.09 6.10 15.89
CA PHE A 36 -8.11 4.70 15.46
C PHE A 36 -8.65 4.54 14.03
N GLN A 37 -9.73 5.24 13.69
CA GLN A 37 -10.29 5.23 12.33
C GLN A 37 -9.29 5.80 11.31
N LEU A 38 -8.68 6.95 11.61
CA LEU A 38 -7.69 7.59 10.72
C LEU A 38 -6.37 6.82 10.62
N SER A 39 -6.10 5.85 11.49
CA SER A 39 -4.84 5.11 11.51
C SER A 39 -4.92 3.77 10.78
N HIS A 40 -6.11 3.21 10.54
CA HIS A 40 -6.25 1.94 9.84
C HIS A 40 -6.12 2.09 8.32
N GLU A 41 -6.72 3.13 7.76
CA GLU A 41 -6.77 3.37 6.31
C GLU A 41 -5.40 3.73 5.68
N PRO A 42 -4.53 4.55 6.31
CA PRO A 42 -3.19 4.79 5.77
C PRO A 42 -2.32 3.54 5.82
N ARG A 43 -2.50 2.69 6.83
CA ARG A 43 -1.70 1.47 6.98
C ARG A 43 -2.02 0.46 5.90
N THR A 44 -3.30 0.25 5.60
CA THR A 44 -3.71 -0.66 4.53
C THR A 44 -3.24 -0.13 3.17
N THR A 45 -3.38 1.17 2.93
CA THR A 45 -2.90 1.81 1.69
C THR A 45 -1.39 1.64 1.50
N LEU A 46 -0.59 1.95 2.53
CA LEU A 46 0.86 1.78 2.47
C LEU A 46 1.28 0.32 2.26
N GLN A 47 0.62 -0.62 2.95
CA GLN A 47 0.90 -2.04 2.76
C GLN A 47 0.59 -2.52 1.34
N GLN A 48 -0.51 -2.06 0.76
CA GLN A 48 -0.89 -2.41 -0.61
C GLN A 48 0.01 -1.75 -1.66
N GLY A 49 0.50 -0.53 -1.41
CA GLY A 49 1.50 0.11 -2.26
C GLY A 49 2.86 -0.62 -2.24
N ILE A 50 3.32 -1.02 -1.05
CA ILE A 50 4.57 -1.79 -0.90
C ILE A 50 4.45 -3.17 -1.56
N SER A 51 3.32 -3.86 -1.39
CA SER A 51 3.12 -5.18 -2.03
C SER A 51 3.07 -5.08 -3.54
N LEU A 52 2.45 -4.02 -4.08
CA LEU A 52 2.41 -3.74 -5.51
C LEU A 52 3.82 -3.47 -6.07
N GLN A 53 4.62 -2.68 -5.35
CA GLN A 53 6.01 -2.41 -5.73
C GLN A 53 6.86 -3.69 -5.66
N ALA A 54 6.74 -4.47 -4.59
CA ALA A 54 7.47 -5.73 -4.43
C ALA A 54 7.12 -6.75 -5.52
N ALA A 55 5.86 -6.80 -5.96
CA ALA A 55 5.45 -7.63 -7.09
C ALA A 55 6.14 -7.18 -8.39
N MET A 56 6.17 -5.88 -8.68
CA MET A 56 6.88 -5.37 -9.87
C MET A 56 8.39 -5.63 -9.80
N ASP A 57 9.00 -5.45 -8.62
CA ASP A 57 10.43 -5.76 -8.43
C ASP A 57 10.71 -7.27 -8.59
N GLY A 58 9.79 -8.13 -8.18
CA GLY A 58 9.84 -9.56 -8.44
C GLY A 58 9.89 -9.91 -9.93
N LEU A 59 9.13 -9.20 -10.77
CA LEU A 59 9.19 -9.37 -12.23
C LEU A 59 10.53 -8.93 -12.81
N VAL A 60 11.14 -7.89 -12.26
CA VAL A 60 12.44 -7.37 -12.69
C VAL A 60 13.56 -8.34 -12.35
N VAL A 61 13.53 -8.89 -11.14
CA VAL A 61 14.48 -9.94 -10.73
C VAL A 61 14.29 -11.17 -11.60
N TRP A 62 13.05 -11.58 -11.86
CA TRP A 62 12.77 -12.71 -12.73
C TRP A 62 13.31 -12.48 -14.14
N ASP A 63 13.04 -11.31 -14.74
CA ASP A 63 13.51 -10.95 -16.08
C ASP A 63 15.05 -11.00 -16.18
N ALA A 64 15.74 -10.43 -15.18
CA ALA A 64 17.19 -10.43 -15.10
C ALA A 64 17.79 -11.85 -15.06
N VAL A 65 17.16 -12.77 -14.31
CA VAL A 65 17.59 -14.18 -14.23
C VAL A 65 17.31 -14.94 -15.54
N HIS A 66 16.30 -14.53 -16.31
CA HIS A 66 15.89 -15.16 -17.57
C HIS A 66 16.43 -14.42 -18.80
N SER A 67 17.64 -13.86 -18.68
CA SER A 67 18.38 -13.22 -19.77
C SER A 67 17.68 -12.01 -20.38
N ASN A 68 16.84 -11.32 -19.62
CA ASN A 68 16.07 -10.15 -20.08
C ASN A 68 15.30 -10.45 -21.36
N ASN A 69 14.55 -11.56 -21.36
CA ASN A 69 13.77 -12.02 -22.51
C ASN A 69 12.29 -11.66 -22.31
N PRO A 70 11.80 -10.57 -22.94
CA PRO A 70 10.45 -10.10 -22.72
C PRO A 70 9.37 -11.10 -23.18
N ALA A 71 9.66 -12.00 -24.12
CA ALA A 71 8.72 -13.05 -24.54
C ALA A 71 8.48 -14.09 -23.44
N LEU A 72 9.54 -14.48 -22.73
CA LEU A 72 9.41 -15.39 -21.60
C LEU A 72 8.69 -14.72 -20.43
N LEU A 73 9.01 -13.44 -20.16
CA LEU A 73 8.35 -12.68 -19.11
C LEU A 73 6.84 -12.51 -19.37
N GLN A 74 6.46 -12.20 -20.62
CA GLN A 74 5.04 -12.10 -21.00
C GLN A 74 4.29 -13.41 -20.72
N ALA A 75 4.85 -14.54 -21.16
CA ALA A 75 4.25 -15.85 -20.96
C ALA A 75 4.16 -16.21 -19.46
N TYR A 76 5.21 -15.91 -18.69
CA TYR A 76 5.24 -16.13 -17.25
C TYR A 76 4.16 -15.33 -16.51
N VAL A 77 4.01 -14.05 -16.82
CA VAL A 77 2.98 -13.20 -16.19
C VAL A 77 1.57 -13.62 -16.62
N ALA A 78 1.37 -14.03 -17.87
CA ALA A 78 0.09 -14.55 -18.34
C ALA A 78 -0.31 -15.85 -17.61
N ALA A 79 0.65 -16.73 -17.33
CA ALA A 79 0.42 -17.99 -16.62
C ALA A 79 0.16 -17.79 -15.11
N ASN A 80 0.63 -16.68 -14.53
CA ASN A 80 0.53 -16.39 -13.10
C ASN A 80 -0.41 -15.22 -12.81
N ASN A 81 -1.60 -15.19 -13.42
CA ASN A 81 -2.61 -14.15 -13.14
C ASN A 81 -3.68 -14.71 -12.16
N PRO A 82 -3.86 -14.16 -10.95
CA PRO A 82 -3.21 -12.96 -10.38
C PRO A 82 -1.76 -13.19 -9.95
N TYR A 83 -0.90 -12.18 -10.15
CA TYR A 83 0.53 -12.26 -9.86
C TYR A 83 0.81 -11.69 -8.46
N GLN A 84 1.24 -12.55 -7.54
CA GLN A 84 1.46 -12.17 -6.12
C GLN A 84 0.28 -11.39 -5.50
N GLY A 85 -0.95 -11.83 -5.80
CA GLY A 85 -2.17 -11.17 -5.32
C GLY A 85 -2.54 -9.86 -6.05
N GLN A 86 -1.74 -9.43 -7.02
CA GLN A 86 -2.01 -8.26 -7.87
C GLN A 86 -2.69 -8.68 -9.17
N THR A 87 -3.61 -7.85 -9.66
CA THR A 87 -4.27 -8.09 -10.95
C THR A 87 -3.38 -7.59 -12.09
N VAL A 88 -3.21 -8.41 -13.13
CA VAL A 88 -2.48 -8.02 -14.33
C VAL A 88 -3.45 -7.27 -15.25
N VAL A 89 -3.26 -5.96 -15.40
CA VAL A 89 -4.10 -5.09 -16.25
C VAL A 89 -3.60 -5.08 -17.69
N THR A 90 -2.27 -5.00 -17.85
CA THR A 90 -1.61 -4.97 -19.15
C THR A 90 -0.47 -5.96 -19.13
N ASN A 91 -0.39 -6.78 -20.18
CA ASN A 91 0.73 -7.67 -20.43
C ASN A 91 0.87 -7.88 -21.95
N ARG A 92 1.44 -6.89 -22.64
CA ARG A 92 1.48 -6.87 -24.11
C ARG A 92 2.73 -6.20 -24.65
N PHE A 93 3.16 -6.64 -25.82
CA PHE A 93 4.20 -5.96 -26.57
C PHE A 93 3.70 -4.62 -27.11
N VAL A 94 4.57 -3.62 -27.08
CA VAL A 94 4.30 -2.27 -27.58
C VAL A 94 5.48 -1.78 -28.41
N ALA A 95 5.24 -0.84 -29.32
CA ALA A 95 6.29 -0.11 -30.02
C ALA A 95 6.14 1.39 -29.78
N PHE A 96 7.26 2.10 -29.73
CA PHE A 96 7.23 3.56 -29.73
C PHE A 96 7.15 4.07 -31.17
N THR A 97 6.04 4.70 -31.51
CA THR A 97 5.86 5.37 -32.82
C THR A 97 5.34 6.77 -32.57
N ASN A 98 5.98 7.77 -33.18
CA ASN A 98 5.61 9.19 -33.05
C ASN A 98 5.43 9.65 -31.58
N GLY A 99 6.28 9.18 -30.67
CA GLY A 99 6.24 9.58 -29.25
C GLY A 99 5.13 8.93 -28.42
N GLY A 100 4.35 7.98 -28.96
CA GLY A 100 3.30 7.26 -28.26
C GLY A 100 3.47 5.73 -28.31
N TYR A 101 2.74 5.03 -27.45
CA TYR A 101 2.63 3.57 -27.49
C TYR A 101 1.72 3.15 -28.65
N SER A 102 2.24 2.33 -29.56
CA SER A 102 1.43 1.61 -30.54
C SER A 102 1.20 0.17 -30.06
N THR A 103 -0.02 -0.31 -30.26
CA THR A 103 -0.45 -1.68 -29.97
C THR A 103 -0.17 -2.65 -31.12
N ALA A 104 0.45 -2.18 -32.20
CA ALA A 104 0.90 -2.99 -33.33
C ALA A 104 2.44 -3.04 -33.35
N PRO A 105 3.07 -3.80 -32.43
CA PRO A 105 4.51 -3.90 -32.39
C PRO A 105 5.03 -4.68 -33.61
N ALA A 106 6.07 -4.16 -34.27
CA ALA A 106 6.78 -4.88 -35.32
C ALA A 106 7.75 -5.93 -34.76
N THR A 107 8.11 -5.83 -33.47
CA THR A 107 9.06 -6.72 -32.78
C THR A 107 8.64 -6.97 -31.33
N ASN A 108 9.11 -8.08 -30.73
CA ASN A 108 8.86 -8.43 -29.33
C ASN A 108 9.90 -7.86 -28.36
N ASN A 109 10.49 -6.71 -28.70
CA ASN A 109 11.64 -6.18 -27.98
C ASN A 109 11.26 -5.32 -26.77
N LEU A 110 10.00 -4.89 -26.68
CA LEU A 110 9.51 -3.98 -25.66
C LEU A 110 8.16 -4.47 -25.11
N LEU A 111 8.17 -4.93 -23.88
CA LEU A 111 6.99 -5.44 -23.18
C LEU A 111 6.48 -4.41 -22.18
N HIS A 112 5.17 -4.15 -22.24
CA HIS A 112 4.46 -3.29 -21.32
C HIS A 112 3.66 -4.15 -20.34
N ILE A 113 4.04 -4.06 -19.06
CA ILE A 113 3.33 -4.71 -17.96
C ILE A 113 2.75 -3.66 -17.02
N THR A 114 1.48 -3.81 -16.69
CA THR A 114 0.79 -3.03 -15.66
C THR A 114 0.16 -3.98 -14.65
N LEU A 115 0.54 -3.82 -13.39
CA LEU A 115 -0.10 -4.49 -12.26
C LEU A 115 -1.02 -3.50 -11.55
N ARG A 116 -2.09 -4.00 -10.94
CA ARG A 116 -3.04 -3.22 -10.15
C ARG A 116 -3.39 -3.93 -8.85
N ASN A 117 -3.37 -3.18 -7.76
CA ASN A 117 -3.74 -3.66 -6.44
C ASN A 117 -5.25 -3.55 -6.17
N PRO A 118 -5.76 -4.15 -5.08
CA PRO A 118 -7.19 -4.09 -4.74
C PRO A 118 -7.72 -2.67 -4.50
N LEU A 119 -6.86 -1.70 -4.18
CA LEU A 119 -7.22 -0.29 -4.00
C LEU A 119 -7.30 0.49 -5.33
N GLY A 120 -6.97 -0.16 -6.45
CA GLY A 120 -7.00 0.44 -7.79
C GLY A 120 -5.72 1.17 -8.17
N GLU A 121 -4.70 1.18 -7.31
CA GLU A 121 -3.39 1.74 -7.63
C GLU A 121 -2.70 0.86 -8.66
N THR A 122 -1.94 1.48 -9.57
CA THR A 122 -1.26 0.76 -10.66
C THR A 122 0.22 1.06 -10.68
N VAL A 123 1.00 0.04 -10.99
CA VAL A 123 2.43 0.18 -11.30
C VAL A 123 2.66 -0.35 -12.70
N THR A 124 3.35 0.46 -13.50
CA THR A 124 3.64 0.15 -14.90
C THR A 124 5.13 0.15 -15.12
N ARG A 125 5.62 -0.87 -15.84
CA ARG A 125 7.02 -0.94 -16.25
C ARG A 125 7.14 -1.45 -17.67
N LEU A 126 8.19 -0.97 -18.32
CA LEU A 126 8.62 -1.44 -19.62
C LEU A 126 9.83 -2.35 -19.46
N PHE A 127 9.80 -3.49 -20.13
CA PHE A 127 10.90 -4.44 -20.18
C PHE A 127 11.44 -4.48 -21.61
N THR A 128 12.76 -4.38 -21.72
CA THR A 128 13.46 -4.31 -23.01
C THR A 128 14.54 -5.35 -23.10
N VAL A 129 14.79 -5.85 -24.30
CA VAL A 129 16.03 -6.58 -24.57
C VAL A 129 17.22 -5.61 -24.42
N PRO A 130 18.29 -5.98 -23.69
CA PRO A 130 19.49 -5.17 -23.56
C PRO A 130 20.11 -4.88 -24.93
N PRO A 131 20.71 -3.70 -25.15
CA PRO A 131 21.48 -3.45 -26.37
C PRO A 131 22.68 -4.40 -26.43
N LEU A 132 22.89 -4.98 -27.62
CA LEU A 132 24.07 -5.80 -27.96
C LEU A 132 25.35 -4.97 -28.00
#